data_AF-A0A938MYG0-F1
#
_entry.id   AF-A0A938MYG0-F1
#
_cell.length_a   1.000
_cell.length_b   1.000
_cell.length_c   1.000
_cell.angle_alpha   90.00
_cell.angle_beta   90.00
_cell.angle_gamma   90.00
#
_symmetry.space_group_name_H-M   'P 1'
#
loop_
_entity.id
_entity.type
_entity.pdbx_description
1 polymer ?
#
loop_
_entity_poly.entity_id
_entity_poly.type
_entity_poly.pdbx_seq_one_letter_code
_entity_poly.pdbx_strand_id
1 'polypeptide(L)'
;MSGAQHPIFELLQRDTRYKLEAYQFVRDALAYAQDELGMGRKVQLSEGEEPPPDAHLTGQELCCAIRQYALDQFGLMAKVVLSRWGVRSTGDFGEIVY
;
A
#
# COMPACT_ATOMS: atom_id res chain seq x y z
N MET A 1 1.13 -28.59 12.18
CA MET A 1 1.90 -27.56 11.46
C MET A 1 0.91 -26.48 11.06
N SER A 2 0.69 -25.51 11.95
CA SER A 2 -0.34 -24.48 11.79
C SER A 2 0.11 -23.49 10.73
N GLY A 3 -0.32 -23.68 9.49
CA GLY A 3 -0.11 -22.70 8.43
C GLY A 3 -1.04 -21.54 8.72
N ALA A 4 -0.52 -20.44 9.28
CA ALA A 4 -1.22 -19.18 9.28
C ALA A 4 -1.54 -18.86 7.81
N GLN A 5 -2.78 -19.10 7.39
CA GLN A 5 -3.27 -18.67 6.09
C GLN A 5 -3.22 -17.14 6.16
N HIS A 6 -2.14 -16.57 5.61
CA HIS A 6 -1.97 -15.12 5.61
C HIS A 6 -3.21 -14.53 4.92
N PRO A 7 -3.92 -13.56 5.53
CA PRO A 7 -5.17 -12.99 4.99
C PRO A 7 -5.03 -12.46 3.55
N ILE A 8 -3.80 -12.16 3.13
CA ILE A 8 -3.42 -11.83 1.74
C ILE A 8 -3.75 -12.96 0.75
N PHE A 9 -3.60 -14.23 1.10
CA PHE A 9 -3.87 -15.36 0.19
C PHE A 9 -5.37 -15.54 -0.08
N GLU A 10 -6.24 -15.20 0.87
CA GLU A 10 -7.70 -15.24 0.66
C GLU A 10 -8.17 -14.09 -0.24
N LEU A 11 -7.56 -12.91 -0.10
CA LEU A 11 -7.78 -11.76 -0.99
C LEU A 11 -7.33 -12.06 -2.43
N LEU A 12 -6.15 -12.65 -2.61
CA LEU A 12 -5.62 -13.02 -3.93
C LEU A 12 -6.45 -14.09 -4.66
N GLN A 13 -7.20 -14.91 -3.92
CA GLN A 13 -8.13 -15.87 -4.54
C GLN A 13 -9.41 -15.22 -5.06
N ARG A 14 -9.80 -14.05 -4.52
CA ARG A 14 -11.00 -13.32 -4.93
C ARG A 14 -10.73 -12.29 -6.00
N ASP A 15 -9.56 -11.65 -5.98
CA ASP A 15 -9.19 -10.62 -6.95
C ASP A 15 -7.88 -10.96 -7.66
N THR A 16 -7.98 -11.29 -8.95
CA THR A 16 -6.84 -11.63 -9.82
C THR A 16 -6.36 -10.44 -10.65
N ARG A 17 -6.94 -9.25 -10.46
CA ARG A 17 -6.57 -8.03 -11.20
C ARG A 17 -5.14 -7.58 -10.88
N TYR A 18 -4.70 -7.79 -9.64
CA TYR A 18 -3.39 -7.38 -9.14
C TYR A 18 -2.58 -8.58 -8.66
N LYS A 19 -1.27 -8.54 -8.90
CA LYS A 19 -0.36 -9.58 -8.39
C LYS A 19 -0.03 -9.33 -6.91
N LEU A 20 0.41 -10.37 -6.21
CA LEU A 20 0.83 -10.30 -4.80
C LEU A 20 1.84 -9.15 -4.56
N GLU A 21 2.75 -8.95 -5.49
CA GLU A 21 3.77 -7.90 -5.40
C GLU A 21 3.17 -6.50 -5.37
N ALA A 22 2.02 -6.25 -6.02
CA ALA A 22 1.33 -4.97 -5.92
C ALA A 22 0.82 -4.70 -4.51
N TYR A 23 0.21 -5.70 -3.86
CA TYR A 23 -0.27 -5.59 -2.48
C TYR A 23 0.88 -5.36 -1.49
N GLN A 24 1.97 -6.10 -1.64
CA GLN A 24 3.17 -5.92 -0.83
C GLN A 24 3.74 -4.52 -1.02
N PHE A 25 3.88 -4.09 -2.28
CA PHE A 25 4.42 -2.79 -2.62
C PHE A 25 3.59 -1.63 -2.06
N VAL A 26 2.26 -1.69 -2.15
CA VAL A 26 1.38 -0.65 -1.60
C VAL A 26 1.47 -0.58 -0.07
N ARG A 27 1.54 -1.73 0.62
CA ARG A 27 1.77 -1.76 2.07
C ARG A 27 3.11 -1.14 2.44
N ASP A 28 4.16 -1.45 1.71
CA ASP A 28 5.49 -0.90 1.97
C ASP A 28 5.55 0.60 1.66
N ALA A 29 4.83 1.05 0.62
CA ALA A 29 4.67 2.47 0.30
C ALA A 29 3.87 3.25 1.37
N LEU A 30 2.90 2.61 2.01
CA LEU A 30 2.19 3.18 3.17
C LEU A 30 3.13 3.36 4.36
N ALA A 31 3.98 2.38 4.64
CA ALA A 31 5.01 2.49 5.67
C ALA A 31 6.01 3.62 5.34
N TYR A 32 6.45 3.71 4.07
CA TYR A 32 7.29 4.81 3.58
C TYR A 32 6.64 6.18 3.77
N ALA A 33 5.32 6.30 3.51
CA ALA A 33 4.58 7.54 3.72
C ALA A 33 4.62 8.01 5.18
N GLN A 34 4.47 7.06 6.12
CA GLN A 34 4.47 7.35 7.56
C GLN A 34 5.87 7.61 8.11
N ASP A 35 6.86 6.86 7.64
CA ASP A 35 8.23 6.88 8.18
C ASP A 35 9.07 8.02 7.59
N GLU A 36 9.04 8.17 6.27
CA GLU A 36 9.95 9.08 5.54
C GLU A 36 9.28 10.42 5.21
N LEU A 37 7.98 10.42 4.93
CA LEU A 37 7.24 11.65 4.59
C LEU A 37 6.50 12.25 5.79
N GLY A 38 6.43 11.54 6.93
CA GLY A 38 5.66 11.96 8.10
C GLY A 38 4.16 12.16 7.80
N MET A 39 3.66 11.53 6.74
CA MET A 39 2.26 11.61 6.31
C MET A 39 1.45 10.52 6.99
N GLY A 40 0.29 10.87 7.55
CA GLY A 40 -0.44 9.99 8.45
C GLY A 40 0.28 9.89 9.80
N ARG A 41 -0.32 10.48 10.84
CA ARG A 41 0.31 10.52 12.16
C ARG A 41 0.48 9.08 12.67
N LYS A 42 1.71 8.69 13.06
CA LYS A 42 1.94 7.48 13.87
C LYS A 42 1.25 7.67 15.21
N VAL A 43 0.01 7.21 15.32
CA VAL A 43 -0.67 7.17 16.60
C VAL A 43 -0.19 5.90 17.27
N GLN A 44 0.62 6.06 18.32
CA GLN A 44 0.82 4.98 19.29
C GLN A 44 -0.53 4.77 19.95
N LEU A 45 -1.32 3.85 19.41
CA LEU A 45 -2.59 3.46 20.00
C LEU A 45 -2.27 2.60 21.22
N SER A 46 -2.74 3.06 22.37
CA SER A 46 -2.89 2.22 23.56
C SER A 46 -3.85 1.08 23.20
N GLU A 47 -3.64 -0.15 23.71
CA GLU A 47 -4.60 -1.25 23.51
C GLU A 47 -6.01 -0.79 23.94
N GLY A 48 -6.91 -0.59 22.97
CA GLY A 48 -8.30 -0.17 23.21
C GLY A 48 -8.69 1.23 22.70
N GLU A 49 -7.77 2.02 22.13
CA GLU A 49 -8.12 3.29 21.47
C GLU A 49 -8.37 3.09 19.96
N GLU A 50 -9.47 3.63 19.45
CA GLU A 50 -9.68 3.75 18.01
C GLU A 50 -8.68 4.76 17.41
N PRO A 51 -8.06 4.47 16.25
CA PRO A 51 -7.24 5.45 15.56
C PRO A 51 -8.01 6.75 15.36
N PRO A 52 -7.46 7.91 15.75
CA PRO A 52 -8.09 9.18 15.45
C PRO A 52 -8.27 9.29 13.92
N PRO A 53 -9.34 9.96 13.46
CA PRO A 53 -9.68 10.05 12.03
C PRO A 53 -8.56 10.66 11.17
N ASP A 54 -7.65 11.42 11.77
CA ASP A 54 -6.46 12.04 11.15
C ASP A 54 -5.28 11.06 10.97
N ALA A 55 -5.42 9.79 11.34
CA ALA A 55 -4.42 8.75 11.07
C ALA A 55 -4.49 8.23 9.62
N HIS A 56 -5.57 8.54 8.89
CA HIS A 56 -5.76 8.10 7.51
C HIS A 56 -5.07 9.05 6.53
N LEU A 57 -4.27 8.47 5.62
CA LEU A 57 -3.74 9.18 4.46
C LEU A 57 -4.88 9.49 3.49
N THR A 58 -4.91 10.71 2.96
CA THR A 58 -5.77 11.02 1.82
C THR A 58 -5.33 10.22 0.59
N GLY A 59 -6.24 9.97 -0.35
CA GLY A 59 -5.90 9.26 -1.59
C GLY A 59 -4.81 9.98 -2.40
N GLN A 60 -4.77 11.31 -2.36
CA GLN A 60 -3.74 12.12 -2.99
C GLN A 60 -2.37 11.93 -2.33
N GLU A 61 -2.30 11.93 -1.00
CA GLU A 61 -1.06 11.68 -0.26
C GLU A 61 -0.54 10.27 -0.53
N LEU A 62 -1.43 9.28 -0.52
CA LEU A 62 -1.09 7.90 -0.88
C LEU A 62 -0.48 7.82 -2.27
N CYS A 63 -1.13 8.42 -3.28
CA CYS A 63 -0.62 8.40 -4.65
C CYS A 63 0.74 9.10 -4.78
N CYS A 64 0.94 10.20 -4.04
CA CYS A 64 2.21 10.91 -4.01
C CYS A 64 3.32 10.08 -3.35
N ALA A 65 3.04 9.45 -2.20
CA ALA A 65 3.97 8.59 -1.51
C ALA A 65 4.35 7.38 -2.37
N ILE A 66 3.36 6.71 -2.98
CA ILE A 66 3.59 5.60 -3.91
C ILE A 66 4.44 6.02 -5.10
N ARG A 67 4.18 7.19 -5.69
CA ARG A 67 5.01 7.70 -6.80
C ARG A 67 6.46 7.88 -6.37
N GLN A 68 6.69 8.50 -5.21
CA GLN A 68 8.03 8.76 -4.69
C GLN A 68 8.75 7.44 -4.39
N TYR A 69 8.07 6.52 -3.71
CA TYR A 69 8.59 5.19 -3.37
C TYR A 69 8.90 4.36 -4.62
N ALA A 70 8.03 4.38 -5.63
CA ALA A 70 8.26 3.66 -6.89
C ALA A 70 9.50 4.18 -7.63
N LEU A 71 9.72 5.49 -7.62
CA LEU A 71 10.90 6.12 -8.24
C LEU A 71 12.17 5.81 -7.45
N ASP A 72 12.10 5.76 -6.13
CA ASP A 72 13.24 5.41 -5.29
C ASP A 72 13.67 3.94 -5.49
N GLN A 73 12.71 3.03 -5.54
CA GLN A 73 12.99 1.59 -5.70
C GLN A 73 13.35 1.17 -7.13
N PHE A 74 12.69 1.75 -8.14
CA PHE A 74 12.77 1.26 -9.53
C PHE A 74 13.22 2.32 -10.54
N GLY A 75 13.37 3.59 -10.13
CA GLY A 75 13.74 4.68 -11.03
C GLY A 75 12.85 4.77 -12.26
N LEU A 76 13.47 4.87 -13.43
CA LEU A 76 12.77 4.96 -14.72
C LEU A 76 11.95 3.70 -15.08
N MET A 77 12.19 2.57 -14.39
CA MET A 77 11.45 1.33 -14.60
C MET A 77 10.16 1.24 -13.78
N ALA A 78 9.91 2.20 -12.88
CA ALA A 78 8.74 2.22 -11.99
C ALA A 78 7.42 1.93 -12.72
N LYS A 79 7.16 2.63 -13.84
CA LYS A 79 5.95 2.42 -14.64
C LYS A 79 5.83 1.00 -15.20
N VAL A 80 6.93 0.42 -15.67
CA VAL A 80 6.96 -0.92 -16.28
C VAL A 80 6.69 -1.98 -15.21
N VAL A 81 7.31 -1.83 -14.04
CA VAL A 81 7.16 -2.75 -12.90
C VAL A 81 5.72 -2.73 -12.39
N LEU A 82 5.16 -1.54 -12.11
CA LEU A 82 3.77 -1.39 -11.68
C LEU A 82 2.78 -1.98 -12.69
N SER A 83 3.00 -1.70 -13.98
CA SER A 83 2.16 -2.22 -15.07
C SER A 83 2.20 -3.75 -15.15
N ARG A 84 3.35 -4.38 -14.86
CA ARG A 84 3.50 -5.85 -14.82
C ARG A 84 2.77 -6.49 -13.64
N TRP A 85 2.47 -5.73 -12.59
CA TRP A 85 1.70 -6.19 -11.44
C TRP A 85 0.20 -5.89 -11.54
N GLY A 86 -0.24 -5.28 -12.65
CA GLY A 86 -1.65 -4.97 -12.89
C GLY A 86 -2.04 -3.53 -12.58
N VAL A 87 -1.14 -2.74 -11.99
CA VAL A 87 -1.38 -1.33 -11.64
C VAL A 87 -1.12 -0.43 -12.86
N ARG A 88 -2.15 0.25 -13.35
CA ARG A 88 -2.07 1.10 -14.56
C ARG A 88 -2.50 2.55 -14.31
N SER A 89 -3.19 2.80 -13.22
CA SER A 89 -3.75 4.09 -12.83
C SER A 89 -3.61 4.29 -11.33
N THR A 90 -3.74 5.54 -10.88
CA THR A 90 -3.78 5.85 -9.43
C THR A 90 -5.03 5.31 -8.75
N GLY A 91 -6.11 5.06 -9.50
CA GLY A 91 -7.33 4.43 -8.98
C GLY A 91 -7.11 2.99 -8.54
N ASP A 92 -6.16 2.28 -9.18
CA ASP A 92 -5.80 0.91 -8.81
C ASP A 92 -5.23 0.84 -7.39
N PHE A 93 -4.59 1.91 -6.90
CA PHE A 93 -4.13 1.95 -5.51
C PHE A 93 -5.31 1.99 -4.53
N GLY A 94 -6.40 2.66 -4.89
CA GLY A 94 -7.63 2.70 -4.09
C GLY A 94 -8.26 1.32 -3.95
N GLU A 95 -8.37 0.60 -5.07
CA GLU A 95 -8.89 -0.79 -5.12
C GLU A 95 -8.01 -1.80 -4.38
N ILE A 96 -6.73 -1.49 -4.16
CA ILE A 96 -5.81 -2.34 -3.40
C ILE A 96 -5.97 -2.12 -1.88
N VAL A 97 -6.37 -0.91 -1.45
CA VAL A 97 -6.46 -0.55 -0.02
C VAL A 97 -7.89 -0.59 0.54
N TYR A 98 -8.93 -0.51 -0.29
CA TYR A 98 -10.36 -0.59 0.07
C TYR A 98 -11.03 -1.80 -0.58
#